data_AF-A0A5E7SA42-F1
#
_entry.id   AF-A0A5E7SA42-F1
#
_cell.length_a   1.000
_cell.length_b   1.000
_cell.length_c   1.000
_cell.angle_alpha   90.00
_cell.angle_beta   90.00
_cell.angle_gamma   90.00
#
_symmetry.space_group_name_H-M   'P 1'
#
loop_
_entity.id
_entity.type
_entity.pdbx_description
1 polymer ?
#
loop_
_entity_poly.entity_id
_entity_poly.type
_entity_poly.pdbx_seq_one_letter_code
_entity_poly.pdbx_strand_id
1 'polypeptide(L)'
;MIKKRSATAGVRQRLHRLGHTRPQPLALAILAVLTGPTYATTFDLNEDWSLSTKTSLSLGSSWSTQNPDKSLMTRANALQAQGVNANGTSVSADDNRLNFKKGDPISQLFKGLTDISLDGQGQGAFIRFKYWYDHAYETGNGRFKDFDDSGWDDLSKFKGFEVLDAYVWKDFQVAEHPLNVKVGNQVLSWGEALLIQNGINVINPLDISAFNRPGVEIKEGQLPVEMVSFSFGLTDTTNLESFYQYNWRPSVLDGCGTFFASSDVIQPGCGPLYLSQVQTDQQMQAAGLFATSRGNESPSDNGQFGFALRQMIPALNDAEAAIYYINYHSRLPYFTINARNTAVPGTFPGGIQGPSYAAAFPENIRLYGISLNGVEPVTGISLAGELSYRPNMPIAINAPDVNVAVISGPGGSSWLQLPPGFSTTNGSQFDAWERKGVWQLTGSATQAIDNVLGATRLSLFGEAGVVHIDDLGDERLGRNAAFGRSAPRNGTLCNTVASGVTNQYCTDKGFATDWSWGYRLRASLEYSDVLPGINLIPAVNWRHDVSGYSYDPQGPFQEGQQALGVSLTGVYMNDYSVELAYNTFFGSNDYSTLDDRDFASVSFKADF
;
A
#
# COMPACT_ATOMS: atom_id res chain seq x y z
N MET A 1 34.01 45.23 49.78
CA MET A 1 33.72 45.63 51.18
C MET A 1 32.23 45.92 51.29
N ILE A 2 31.49 45.00 51.92
CA ILE A 2 30.25 45.17 52.72
C ILE A 2 29.13 46.08 52.16
N LYS A 3 27.99 45.47 51.77
CA LYS A 3 26.76 45.57 52.58
C LYS A 3 25.74 44.46 52.24
N LYS A 4 25.20 43.90 53.32
CA LYS A 4 24.26 42.79 53.43
C LYS A 4 22.82 43.22 53.14
N ARG A 5 22.06 42.24 52.60
CA ARG A 5 20.64 41.86 52.80
C ARG A 5 19.75 42.77 53.67
N SER A 6 18.50 43.00 53.24
CA SER A 6 17.29 42.39 53.86
C SER A 6 16.02 42.73 53.05
N ALA A 7 15.01 41.87 53.18
CA ALA A 7 13.83 41.71 52.35
C ALA A 7 12.64 42.62 52.73
N THR A 8 11.70 42.81 51.79
CA THR A 8 10.25 42.85 52.10
C THR A 8 9.40 42.63 50.84
N ALA A 9 8.33 41.87 51.02
CA ALA A 9 7.48 41.28 49.99
C ALA A 9 6.57 42.31 49.30
N GLY A 10 6.37 42.12 47.99
CA GLY A 10 5.33 42.77 47.20
C GLY A 10 4.73 41.76 46.23
N VAL A 11 3.55 41.23 46.57
CA VAL A 11 2.73 40.41 45.68
C VAL A 11 2.32 41.29 44.50
N ARG A 12 2.81 40.98 43.30
CA ARG A 12 2.35 41.59 42.04
C ARG A 12 1.66 40.51 41.22
N GLN A 13 0.32 40.59 41.14
CA GLN A 13 -0.47 39.87 40.14
C GLN A 13 0.06 40.22 38.75
N ARG A 14 0.65 39.24 38.04
CA ARG A 14 0.90 39.35 36.60
C ARG A 14 -0.37 38.90 35.89
N LEU A 15 -1.10 39.86 35.33
CA LEU A 15 -2.07 39.62 34.26
C LEU A 15 -1.32 38.98 33.08
N HIS A 16 -1.56 37.69 32.84
CA HIS A 16 -1.21 37.06 31.57
C HIS A 16 -2.14 37.64 30.51
N ARG A 17 -1.56 38.34 29.53
CA ARG A 17 -2.24 38.64 28.26
C ARG A 17 -2.63 37.30 27.63
N LEU A 18 -3.93 37.02 27.53
CA LEU A 18 -4.44 36.01 26.60
C LEU A 18 -4.00 36.42 25.19
N GLY A 19 -3.16 35.61 24.58
CA GLY A 19 -2.86 35.72 23.15
C GLY A 19 -4.13 35.46 22.37
N HIS A 20 -4.45 36.35 21.43
CA HIS A 20 -5.47 36.14 20.42
C HIS A 20 -5.19 34.83 19.69
N THR A 21 -6.04 33.83 19.92
CA THR A 21 -6.15 32.66 19.05
C THR A 21 -6.63 33.16 17.69
N ARG A 22 -5.74 33.17 16.69
CA ARG A 22 -6.18 33.26 15.30
C ARG A 22 -7.13 32.07 15.06
N PRO A 23 -8.31 32.25 14.45
CA PRO A 23 -9.15 31.12 14.08
C PRO A 23 -8.32 30.20 13.20
N GLN A 24 -8.16 28.94 13.62
CA GLN A 24 -7.43 27.96 12.85
C GLN A 24 -8.13 27.80 11.50
N PRO A 25 -7.41 27.76 10.36
CA PRO A 25 -8.00 27.58 9.04
C PRO A 25 -8.88 26.32 8.96
N LEU A 26 -8.59 25.31 9.80
CA LEU A 26 -9.41 24.12 9.98
C LEU A 26 -10.84 24.43 10.48
N ALA A 27 -11.00 25.36 11.44
CA ALA A 27 -12.31 25.74 11.96
C ALA A 27 -13.14 26.52 10.93
N LEU A 28 -12.47 27.31 10.08
CA LEU A 28 -13.12 28.01 8.97
C LEU A 28 -13.53 27.05 7.84
N ALA A 29 -12.74 26.01 7.56
CA ALA A 29 -13.11 24.95 6.63
C ALA A 29 -14.31 24.13 7.13
N ILE A 30 -14.35 23.78 8.42
CA ILE A 30 -15.48 23.09 9.06
C ILE A 30 -16.78 23.91 8.94
N LEU A 31 -16.72 25.23 9.14
CA LEU A 31 -17.89 26.12 9.00
C LEU A 31 -18.34 26.31 7.55
N ALA A 32 -17.43 26.25 6.57
CA ALA A 32 -17.77 26.37 5.16
C ALA A 32 -18.48 25.12 4.63
N VAL A 33 -18.12 23.92 5.10
CA VAL A 33 -18.77 22.66 4.69
C VAL A 33 -20.19 22.53 5.28
N LEU A 34 -20.47 23.15 6.43
CA LEU A 34 -21.75 23.01 7.14
C LEU A 34 -22.88 23.97 6.67
N THR A 35 -22.65 24.84 5.67
CA THR A 35 -23.58 25.94 5.35
C THR A 35 -24.12 25.99 3.91
N GLY A 36 -23.73 25.07 3.02
CA GLY A 36 -24.24 25.01 1.65
C GLY A 36 -25.21 23.84 1.43
N PRO A 37 -26.31 24.01 0.67
CA PRO A 37 -27.07 22.86 0.20
C PRO A 37 -26.20 22.05 -0.77
N THR A 38 -26.04 20.78 -0.45
CA THR A 38 -25.28 19.76 -1.16
C THR A 38 -26.18 19.14 -2.24
N TYR A 39 -25.97 19.46 -3.52
CA TYR A 39 -26.74 18.88 -4.64
C TYR A 39 -25.82 18.29 -5.70
N ALA A 40 -25.86 16.96 -5.84
CA ALA A 40 -25.37 16.29 -7.03
C ALA A 40 -26.21 16.81 -8.19
N THR A 41 -25.57 17.58 -9.09
CA THR A 41 -26.31 18.30 -10.11
C THR A 41 -26.14 17.59 -11.45
N THR A 42 -27.24 17.08 -11.96
CA THR A 42 -27.36 16.67 -13.37
C THR A 42 -27.92 17.85 -14.15
N PHE A 43 -27.21 18.25 -15.19
CA PHE A 43 -27.58 19.28 -16.14
C PHE A 43 -27.92 18.61 -17.47
N ASP A 44 -29.17 18.64 -17.88
CA ASP A 44 -29.56 18.30 -19.24
C ASP A 44 -29.08 19.42 -20.16
N LEU A 45 -28.01 19.19 -20.93
CA LEU A 45 -27.44 20.17 -21.84
C LEU A 45 -28.36 20.41 -23.03
N ASN A 46 -29.04 19.35 -23.49
CA ASN A 46 -30.09 19.33 -24.50
C ASN A 46 -30.88 18.01 -24.40
N GLU A 47 -31.74 17.70 -25.38
CA GLU A 47 -32.56 16.46 -25.40
C GLU A 47 -31.72 15.16 -25.47
N ASP A 48 -30.46 15.25 -25.91
CA ASP A 48 -29.61 14.10 -26.22
C ASP A 48 -28.44 13.91 -25.24
N TRP A 49 -28.07 14.96 -24.49
CA TRP A 49 -26.86 15.00 -23.67
C TRP A 49 -27.14 15.48 -22.25
N SER A 50 -26.63 14.72 -21.28
CA SER A 50 -26.64 15.08 -19.87
C SER A 50 -25.20 15.18 -19.33
N LEU A 51 -24.99 16.13 -18.43
CA LEU A 51 -23.76 16.32 -17.69
C LEU A 51 -24.07 16.11 -16.20
N SER A 52 -23.41 15.16 -15.56
CA SER A 52 -23.54 14.94 -14.11
C SER A 52 -22.22 15.21 -13.40
N THR A 53 -22.32 15.79 -12.20
CA THR A 53 -21.18 15.96 -11.30
C THR A 53 -21.50 15.36 -9.94
N LYS A 54 -20.51 14.67 -9.36
CA LYS A 54 -20.55 14.15 -8.00
C LYS A 54 -19.25 14.50 -7.29
N THR A 55 -19.33 15.19 -6.15
CA THR A 55 -18.17 15.55 -5.34
C THR A 55 -18.28 14.94 -3.95
N SER A 56 -17.18 14.35 -3.51
CA SER A 56 -17.00 13.83 -2.15
C SER A 56 -15.91 14.64 -1.47
N LEU A 57 -16.21 15.27 -0.34
CA LEU A 57 -15.23 15.96 0.51
C LEU A 57 -15.03 15.20 1.81
N SER A 58 -13.77 14.99 2.21
CA SER A 58 -13.43 14.30 3.45
C SER A 58 -12.43 15.07 4.29
N LEU A 59 -12.66 15.09 5.60
CA LEU A 59 -11.73 15.56 6.62
C LEU A 59 -11.46 14.41 7.59
N GLY A 60 -10.20 14.00 7.73
CA GLY A 60 -9.82 12.87 8.55
C GLY A 60 -8.59 13.13 9.40
N SER A 61 -8.51 12.48 10.55
CA SER A 61 -7.31 12.49 11.39
C SER A 61 -7.08 11.12 11.99
N SER A 62 -5.83 10.69 11.99
CA SER A 62 -5.39 9.42 12.58
C SER A 62 -4.26 9.65 13.56
N TRP A 63 -4.19 8.83 14.62
CA TRP A 63 -3.15 8.89 15.65
C TRP A 63 -2.63 7.51 16.02
N SER A 64 -1.32 7.41 16.22
CA SER A 64 -0.69 6.20 16.73
C SER A 64 -1.10 5.94 18.19
N THR A 65 -1.40 4.69 18.54
CA THR A 65 -1.83 4.31 19.89
C THR A 65 -0.83 3.41 20.63
N GLN A 66 0.30 3.11 19.98
CA GLN A 66 1.36 2.23 20.47
C GLN A 66 2.75 2.87 20.27
N ASN A 67 3.73 2.43 21.06
CA ASN A 67 5.12 2.86 20.86
C ASN A 67 5.80 1.95 19.84
N PRO A 68 6.74 2.48 19.03
CA PRO A 68 7.47 1.67 18.05
C PRO A 68 8.22 0.51 18.71
N ASP A 69 8.32 -0.61 18.01
CA ASP A 69 9.12 -1.73 18.47
C ASP A 69 10.62 -1.40 18.38
N LYS A 70 11.31 -1.60 19.49
CA LYS A 70 12.75 -1.40 19.62
C LYS A 70 13.56 -2.42 18.82
N SER A 71 12.98 -3.56 18.48
CA SER A 71 13.59 -4.57 17.61
C SER A 71 13.67 -4.13 16.14
N LEU A 72 12.93 -3.09 15.77
CA LEU A 72 12.85 -2.54 14.41
C LEU A 72 13.51 -1.16 14.28
N MET A 73 14.21 -0.70 15.31
CA MET A 73 15.01 0.52 15.28
C MET A 73 16.47 0.20 15.56
N THR A 74 17.38 0.71 14.73
CA THR A 74 18.80 0.51 15.01
C THR A 74 19.22 1.27 16.26
N ARG A 75 20.20 0.72 16.99
CA ARG A 75 20.65 1.31 18.25
C ARG A 75 21.17 2.74 18.08
N ALA A 76 21.97 2.98 17.03
CA ALA A 76 22.59 4.27 16.78
C ALA A 76 21.54 5.36 16.51
N ASN A 77 20.61 5.09 15.59
CA ASN A 77 19.56 6.05 15.23
C ASN A 77 18.54 6.22 16.36
N ALA A 78 18.14 5.17 17.09
CA ALA A 78 17.21 5.28 18.21
C ALA A 78 17.76 6.10 19.38
N LEU A 79 19.07 6.00 19.68
CA LEU A 79 19.73 6.84 20.68
C LEU A 79 19.76 8.30 20.24
N GLN A 80 20.03 8.57 18.97
CA GLN A 80 20.05 9.93 18.41
C GLN A 80 18.64 10.56 18.39
N ALA A 81 17.64 9.85 17.87
CA ALA A 81 16.30 10.37 17.64
C ALA A 81 15.48 10.48 18.94
N GLN A 82 15.58 9.47 19.81
CA GLN A 82 14.64 9.32 20.93
C GLN A 82 15.30 9.08 22.28
N GLY A 83 16.63 8.92 22.34
CA GLY A 83 17.35 8.56 23.57
C GLY A 83 16.98 7.16 24.10
N VAL A 84 16.49 6.28 23.22
CA VAL A 84 16.02 4.94 23.58
C VAL A 84 17.07 3.90 23.20
N ASN A 85 17.30 2.93 24.09
CA ASN A 85 18.13 1.77 23.77
C ASN A 85 17.32 0.77 22.94
N ALA A 86 17.70 0.62 21.67
CA ALA A 86 17.11 -0.29 20.70
C ALA A 86 18.18 -1.27 20.18
N ASN A 87 17.78 -2.29 19.40
CA ASN A 87 18.68 -3.36 18.95
C ASN A 87 18.35 -3.91 17.56
N GLY A 88 17.56 -3.17 16.77
CA GLY A 88 17.14 -3.60 15.44
C GLY A 88 18.26 -3.69 14.42
N THR A 89 17.95 -4.36 13.31
CA THR A 89 18.97 -4.82 12.35
C THR A 89 19.11 -3.94 11.11
N SER A 90 18.16 -3.06 10.80
CA SER A 90 18.15 -2.36 9.52
C SER A 90 17.96 -0.87 9.69
N VAL A 91 18.92 -0.09 9.17
CA VAL A 91 18.88 1.37 9.04
C VAL A 91 18.08 1.83 7.80
N SER A 92 17.52 0.89 7.04
CA SER A 92 16.87 1.16 5.75
C SER A 92 15.36 0.91 5.77
N ALA A 93 14.80 0.78 6.98
CA ALA A 93 13.38 0.60 7.23
C ALA A 93 12.95 1.11 8.63
N ASP A 94 13.78 1.93 9.30
CA ASP A 94 13.57 2.37 10.68
C ASP A 94 13.10 3.83 10.81
N ASP A 95 13.16 4.67 9.77
CA ASP A 95 12.77 6.09 9.84
C ASP A 95 11.31 6.26 10.31
N ASN A 96 10.40 5.45 9.77
CA ASN A 96 8.98 5.37 10.12
C ASN A 96 8.69 5.09 11.61
N ARG A 97 9.63 4.50 12.35
CA ARG A 97 9.53 4.19 13.80
C ARG A 97 10.22 5.28 14.59
N LEU A 98 11.37 5.72 14.10
CA LEU A 98 12.16 6.76 14.72
C LEU A 98 11.43 8.11 14.71
N ASN A 99 10.59 8.38 13.72
CA ASN A 99 9.80 9.60 13.62
C ASN A 99 8.58 9.64 14.56
N PHE A 100 8.03 8.49 14.95
CA PHE A 100 6.74 8.40 15.64
C PHE A 100 6.82 7.76 17.04
N LYS A 101 5.85 8.12 17.89
CA LYS A 101 5.59 7.57 19.21
C LYS A 101 4.08 7.49 19.42
N LYS A 102 3.69 6.78 20.47
CA LYS A 102 2.29 6.75 20.92
C LYS A 102 1.75 8.17 21.12
N GLY A 103 0.58 8.43 20.55
CA GLY A 103 -0.16 9.68 20.65
C GLY A 103 0.12 10.68 19.53
N ASP A 104 1.06 10.40 18.64
CA ASP A 104 1.35 11.31 17.53
C ASP A 104 0.29 11.24 16.43
N PRO A 105 0.01 12.39 15.77
CA PRO A 105 -0.77 12.38 14.55
C PRO A 105 0.02 11.67 13.44
N ILE A 106 -0.61 10.70 12.78
CA ILE A 106 -0.02 9.96 11.64
C ILE A 106 -0.55 10.47 10.29
N SER A 107 -1.68 11.19 10.29
CA SER A 107 -2.23 11.90 9.13
C SER A 107 -3.34 12.85 9.61
N GLN A 108 -3.42 14.05 9.03
CA GLN A 108 -4.49 15.02 9.24
C GLN A 108 -4.93 15.57 7.88
N LEU A 109 -5.77 14.81 7.21
CA LEU A 109 -6.07 14.96 5.80
C LEU A 109 -7.35 15.76 5.57
N PHE A 110 -7.25 16.79 4.73
CA PHE A 110 -8.38 17.25 3.93
C PHE A 110 -8.22 16.71 2.51
N LYS A 111 -9.30 16.20 1.92
CA LYS A 111 -9.30 15.79 0.52
C LYS A 111 -10.66 15.99 -0.13
N GLY A 112 -10.66 16.09 -1.44
CA GLY A 112 -11.85 16.04 -2.26
C GLY A 112 -11.64 15.19 -3.50
N LEU A 113 -12.73 14.60 -3.96
CA LEU A 113 -12.79 13.81 -5.17
C LEU A 113 -14.03 14.20 -5.97
N THR A 114 -13.84 14.59 -7.23
CA THR A 114 -14.92 15.05 -8.10
C THR A 114 -14.97 14.20 -9.36
N ASP A 115 -16.15 13.66 -9.63
CA ASP A 115 -16.49 12.87 -10.81
C ASP A 115 -17.36 13.74 -11.72
N ILE A 116 -17.02 13.80 -13.01
CA ILE A 116 -17.77 14.49 -14.06
C ILE A 116 -18.05 13.49 -15.17
N SER A 117 -19.32 13.26 -15.48
CA SER A 117 -19.76 12.39 -16.56
C SER A 117 -20.57 13.17 -17.58
N LEU A 118 -20.25 12.98 -18.86
CA LEU A 118 -21.00 13.47 -20.00
C LEU A 118 -21.53 12.26 -20.77
N ASP A 119 -22.84 12.15 -20.90
CA ASP A 119 -23.50 10.98 -21.46
C ASP A 119 -24.50 11.41 -22.55
N GLY A 120 -24.48 10.72 -23.70
CA GLY A 120 -25.45 10.98 -24.77
C GLY A 120 -25.38 9.99 -25.93
N GLN A 121 -26.54 9.49 -26.36
CA GLN A 121 -26.71 8.66 -27.58
C GLN A 121 -25.74 7.45 -27.70
N GLY A 122 -25.51 6.71 -26.61
CA GLY A 122 -24.62 5.53 -26.62
C GLY A 122 -23.13 5.86 -26.69
N GLN A 123 -22.74 7.06 -26.24
CA GLN A 123 -21.36 7.47 -26.10
C GLN A 123 -21.22 8.48 -24.95
N GLY A 124 -20.00 8.71 -24.50
CA GLY A 124 -19.76 9.65 -23.42
C GLY A 124 -18.30 9.89 -23.10
N ALA A 125 -18.09 10.73 -22.10
CA ALA A 125 -16.78 11.07 -21.55
C ALA A 125 -16.86 11.11 -20.02
N PHE A 126 -15.79 10.71 -19.36
CA PHE A 126 -15.69 10.70 -17.91
C PHE A 126 -14.36 11.30 -17.46
N ILE A 127 -14.41 12.15 -16.45
CA ILE A 127 -13.23 12.72 -15.78
C ILE A 127 -13.41 12.57 -14.27
N ARG A 128 -12.36 12.11 -13.59
CA ARG A 128 -12.25 12.12 -12.13
C ARG A 128 -10.96 12.81 -11.72
N PHE A 129 -11.03 13.71 -10.75
CA PHE A 129 -9.84 14.29 -10.16
C PHE A 129 -9.92 14.33 -8.64
N LYS A 130 -8.74 14.22 -8.03
CA LYS A 130 -8.49 14.16 -6.59
C LYS A 130 -7.63 15.35 -6.19
N TYR A 131 -7.90 15.94 -5.03
CA TYR A 131 -7.02 16.93 -4.42
C TYR A 131 -6.96 16.70 -2.92
N TRP A 132 -5.81 17.00 -2.32
CA TRP A 132 -5.61 16.74 -0.90
C TRP A 132 -4.57 17.66 -0.27
N TYR A 133 -4.62 17.70 1.06
CA TYR A 133 -3.69 18.39 1.93
C TYR A 133 -3.63 17.68 3.29
N ASP A 134 -2.46 17.12 3.63
CA ASP A 134 -2.18 16.51 4.92
C ASP A 134 -1.43 17.48 5.82
N HIS A 135 -2.13 18.04 6.79
CA HIS A 135 -1.57 19.04 7.70
C HIS A 135 -0.48 18.48 8.62
N ALA A 136 -0.58 17.21 9.02
CA ALA A 136 0.34 16.59 9.97
C ALA A 136 1.75 16.48 9.37
N TYR A 137 1.83 16.10 8.09
CA TYR A 137 3.10 15.99 7.39
C TYR A 137 3.62 17.32 6.85
N GLU A 138 2.75 18.18 6.30
CA GLU A 138 3.17 19.46 5.71
C GLU A 138 3.74 20.44 6.76
N THR A 139 3.23 20.39 8.00
CA THR A 139 3.59 21.36 9.05
C THR A 139 4.28 20.76 10.25
N GLY A 140 4.20 19.43 10.40
CA GLY A 140 4.90 18.69 11.43
C GLY A 140 6.36 18.42 11.07
N ASN A 141 7.12 17.96 12.05
CA ASN A 141 8.48 17.48 11.84
C ASN A 141 8.59 16.08 12.48
N GLY A 142 9.26 15.16 11.79
CA GLY A 142 9.62 13.88 12.36
C GLY A 142 10.66 14.06 13.47
N ARG A 143 10.71 13.13 14.43
CA ARG A 143 11.72 13.18 15.50
C ARG A 143 13.13 12.83 15.06
N PHE A 144 13.26 12.11 13.96
CA PHE A 144 14.55 11.68 13.44
C PHE A 144 14.93 12.45 12.18
N LYS A 145 14.04 12.45 11.20
CA LYS A 145 14.17 13.22 9.96
C LYS A 145 12.92 14.07 9.76
N ASP A 146 13.13 15.30 9.31
CA ASP A 146 12.03 16.16 8.89
C ASP A 146 11.29 15.51 7.73
N PHE A 147 9.98 15.75 7.65
CA PHE A 147 9.17 15.23 6.56
C PHE A 147 9.47 16.03 5.29
N ASP A 148 9.94 15.34 4.26
CA ASP A 148 10.29 15.93 2.97
C ASP A 148 9.78 15.00 1.87
N ASP A 149 8.82 15.50 1.09
CA ASP A 149 8.24 14.81 -0.05
C ASP A 149 8.84 15.25 -1.39
N SER A 150 9.92 16.05 -1.34
CA SER A 150 10.62 16.50 -2.54
C SER A 150 11.29 15.31 -3.25
N GLY A 151 10.75 14.94 -4.40
CA GLY A 151 11.20 13.80 -5.20
C GLY A 151 10.37 12.53 -5.03
N TRP A 152 9.33 12.55 -4.20
CA TRP A 152 8.34 11.47 -4.15
C TRP A 152 7.41 11.51 -5.37
N ASP A 153 6.69 10.41 -5.58
CA ASP A 153 5.57 10.34 -6.51
C ASP A 153 4.51 11.41 -6.15
N ASP A 154 3.87 12.01 -7.16
CA ASP A 154 2.93 13.10 -6.94
C ASP A 154 1.75 12.70 -6.05
N LEU A 155 1.29 11.45 -6.08
CA LEU A 155 0.18 10.96 -5.26
C LEU A 155 0.55 10.73 -3.79
N SER A 156 1.81 10.43 -3.49
CA SER A 156 2.28 10.19 -2.11
C SER A 156 2.69 11.46 -1.37
N LYS A 157 2.82 12.59 -2.07
CA LYS A 157 3.06 13.92 -1.48
C LYS A 157 2.03 14.34 -0.45
N PHE A 158 2.40 15.26 0.43
CA PHE A 158 1.54 15.73 1.51
C PHE A 158 0.36 16.55 1.01
N LYS A 159 0.51 17.18 -0.16
CA LYS A 159 -0.57 17.91 -0.84
C LYS A 159 -0.44 17.76 -2.35
N GLY A 160 -1.56 17.83 -3.05
CA GLY A 160 -1.54 17.69 -4.49
C GLY A 160 -2.91 17.79 -5.14
N PHE A 161 -2.88 17.69 -6.47
CA PHE A 161 -4.02 17.55 -7.34
C PHE A 161 -3.63 16.52 -8.41
N GLU A 162 -4.47 15.51 -8.64
CA GLU A 162 -4.24 14.47 -9.64
C GLU A 162 -5.52 14.20 -10.43
N VAL A 163 -5.41 14.08 -11.75
CA VAL A 163 -6.49 13.53 -12.58
C VAL A 163 -6.35 12.02 -12.56
N LEU A 164 -7.31 11.36 -11.91
CA LEU A 164 -7.37 9.90 -11.90
C LEU A 164 -7.93 9.46 -13.25
N ASP A 165 -9.24 9.30 -13.39
CA ASP A 165 -9.83 8.81 -14.64
C ASP A 165 -10.00 9.95 -15.65
N ALA A 166 -9.75 9.66 -16.93
CA ALA A 166 -10.01 10.56 -18.05
C ALA A 166 -10.16 9.72 -19.33
N TYR A 167 -11.39 9.39 -19.70
CA TYR A 167 -11.65 8.52 -20.84
C TYR A 167 -12.91 8.91 -21.62
N VAL A 168 -12.98 8.43 -22.85
CA VAL A 168 -14.17 8.44 -23.68
C VAL A 168 -14.62 7.01 -23.95
N TRP A 169 -15.92 6.82 -24.15
CA TRP A 169 -16.49 5.52 -24.44
C TRP A 169 -17.57 5.62 -25.51
N LYS A 170 -17.80 4.51 -26.22
CA LYS A 170 -18.84 4.41 -27.24
C LYS A 170 -19.34 2.98 -27.39
N ASP A 171 -20.64 2.86 -27.54
CA ASP A 171 -21.33 1.64 -27.91
C ASP A 171 -21.54 1.56 -29.42
N PHE A 172 -21.31 0.38 -29.97
CA PHE A 172 -21.53 0.03 -31.36
C PHE A 172 -22.41 -1.22 -31.44
N GLN A 173 -23.06 -1.38 -32.58
CA GLN A 173 -23.74 -2.61 -32.96
C GLN A 173 -22.96 -3.26 -34.10
N VAL A 174 -22.36 -4.42 -33.84
CA VAL A 174 -21.57 -5.17 -34.82
C VAL A 174 -22.22 -6.52 -35.03
N ALA A 175 -22.79 -6.75 -36.21
CA ALA A 175 -23.53 -7.96 -36.53
C ALA A 175 -24.65 -8.29 -35.51
N GLU A 176 -25.45 -7.28 -35.12
CA GLU A 176 -26.52 -7.38 -34.11
C GLU A 176 -26.06 -7.64 -32.67
N HIS A 177 -24.74 -7.63 -32.44
CA HIS A 177 -24.14 -7.80 -31.12
C HIS A 177 -23.59 -6.48 -30.57
N PRO A 178 -23.75 -6.19 -29.27
CA PRO A 178 -23.24 -4.97 -28.66
C PRO A 178 -21.70 -5.03 -28.53
N LEU A 179 -21.04 -3.93 -28.89
CA LEU A 179 -19.61 -3.70 -28.68
C LEU A 179 -19.42 -2.38 -27.94
N ASN A 180 -18.90 -2.42 -26.72
CA ASN A 180 -18.43 -1.23 -26.01
C ASN A 180 -16.92 -1.06 -26.24
N VAL A 181 -16.49 0.17 -26.53
CA VAL A 181 -15.07 0.54 -26.63
C VAL A 181 -14.81 1.72 -25.73
N LYS A 182 -13.75 1.66 -24.92
CA LYS A 182 -13.30 2.74 -24.05
C LYS A 182 -11.83 3.06 -24.29
N VAL A 183 -11.49 4.34 -24.39
CA VAL A 183 -10.14 4.84 -24.66
C VAL A 183 -9.79 5.96 -23.71
N GLY A 184 -8.63 5.86 -23.07
CA GLY A 184 -8.09 6.89 -22.18
C GLY A 184 -7.58 6.29 -20.88
N ASN A 185 -7.44 7.14 -19.87
CA ASN A 185 -7.03 6.76 -18.53
C ASN A 185 -8.23 6.19 -17.76
N GLN A 186 -8.22 4.89 -17.48
CA GLN A 186 -9.38 4.18 -16.92
C GLN A 186 -8.97 3.07 -15.95
N VAL A 187 -9.87 2.72 -15.04
CA VAL A 187 -9.78 1.50 -14.22
C VAL A 187 -10.51 0.34 -14.92
N LEU A 188 -9.88 -0.83 -14.95
CA LEU A 188 -10.42 -2.09 -15.47
C LEU A 188 -10.14 -3.22 -14.47
N SER A 189 -11.17 -3.62 -13.74
CA SER A 189 -11.07 -4.67 -12.71
C SER A 189 -11.56 -6.00 -13.24
N TRP A 190 -10.71 -7.02 -13.18
CA TRP A 190 -11.04 -8.42 -13.49
C TRP A 190 -10.82 -9.29 -12.26
N GLY A 191 -11.54 -10.42 -12.17
CA GLY A 191 -11.51 -11.32 -11.02
C GLY A 191 -12.61 -11.07 -9.99
N GLU A 192 -12.62 -11.93 -8.97
CA GLU A 192 -13.64 -12.01 -7.92
C GLU A 192 -13.09 -11.74 -6.51
N ALA A 193 -11.76 -11.74 -6.36
CA ALA A 193 -11.13 -11.45 -5.07
C ALA A 193 -11.36 -9.99 -4.65
N LEU A 194 -11.73 -9.76 -3.39
CA LEU A 194 -12.11 -8.43 -2.90
C LEU A 194 -11.11 -7.88 -1.88
N LEU A 195 -10.68 -8.70 -0.91
CA LEU A 195 -9.78 -8.32 0.18
C LEU A 195 -8.39 -8.95 0.06
N ILE A 196 -8.28 -10.14 -0.56
CA ILE A 196 -6.98 -10.79 -0.77
C ILE A 196 -6.47 -10.38 -2.16
N GLN A 197 -5.43 -9.54 -2.17
CA GLN A 197 -4.88 -8.97 -3.40
C GLN A 197 -4.05 -9.97 -4.21
N ASN A 198 -3.67 -9.54 -5.42
CA ASN A 198 -2.75 -10.25 -6.31
C ASN A 198 -3.27 -11.61 -6.84
N GLY A 199 -4.59 -11.77 -6.83
CA GLY A 199 -5.29 -12.79 -7.62
C GLY A 199 -5.31 -12.42 -9.10
N ILE A 200 -6.48 -12.39 -9.75
CA ILE A 200 -6.63 -12.00 -11.16
C ILE A 200 -6.56 -10.47 -11.33
N ASN A 201 -6.96 -9.72 -10.31
CA ASN A 201 -7.00 -8.26 -10.35
C ASN A 201 -5.60 -7.62 -10.26
N VAL A 202 -4.93 -7.48 -11.41
CA VAL A 202 -3.55 -6.95 -11.52
C VAL A 202 -3.37 -5.86 -12.58
N ILE A 203 -4.43 -5.54 -13.32
CA ILE A 203 -4.38 -4.64 -14.48
C ILE A 203 -3.99 -3.22 -14.04
N ASN A 204 -4.63 -2.75 -12.97
CA ASN A 204 -4.44 -1.42 -12.41
C ASN A 204 -3.39 -1.42 -11.29
N PRO A 205 -2.45 -0.46 -11.28
CA PRO A 205 -1.62 -0.18 -10.12
C PRO A 205 -2.45 0.26 -8.92
N LEU A 206 -1.85 0.21 -7.74
CA LEU A 206 -2.48 0.64 -6.50
C LEU A 206 -1.82 1.88 -5.92
N ASP A 207 -2.61 2.80 -5.39
CA ASP A 207 -2.14 3.84 -4.47
C ASP A 207 -2.20 3.29 -3.05
N ILE A 208 -1.12 2.62 -2.64
CA ILE A 208 -1.00 2.04 -1.30
C ILE A 208 -0.98 3.14 -0.24
N SER A 209 -0.38 4.30 -0.57
CA SER A 209 -0.34 5.46 0.32
C SER A 209 -1.74 6.01 0.62
N ALA A 210 -2.66 5.99 -0.36
CA ALA A 210 -4.04 6.40 -0.16
C ALA A 210 -4.78 5.48 0.82
N PHE A 211 -4.58 4.16 0.75
CA PHE A 211 -5.25 3.20 1.66
C PHE A 211 -4.86 3.39 3.13
N ASN A 212 -3.70 3.98 3.39
CA ASN A 212 -3.21 4.29 4.73
C ASN A 212 -3.70 5.64 5.27
N ARG A 213 -4.40 6.43 4.46
CA ARG A 213 -4.96 7.73 4.83
C ARG A 213 -6.41 7.61 5.37
N PRO A 214 -6.81 8.44 6.35
CA PRO A 214 -8.16 8.37 6.91
C PRO A 214 -9.24 8.71 5.87
N GLY A 215 -10.35 7.97 5.92
CA GLY A 215 -11.52 8.20 5.06
C GLY A 215 -11.28 7.87 3.58
N VAL A 216 -10.35 6.96 3.25
CA VAL A 216 -10.06 6.47 1.88
C VAL A 216 -11.28 5.81 1.23
N GLU A 217 -11.50 6.13 -0.04
CA GLU A 217 -12.45 5.43 -0.90
C GLU A 217 -11.72 4.45 -1.82
N ILE A 218 -12.37 3.33 -2.18
CA ILE A 218 -11.80 2.32 -3.08
C ILE A 218 -11.36 2.95 -4.42
N LYS A 219 -12.15 3.91 -4.94
CA LYS A 219 -11.87 4.64 -6.17
C LYS A 219 -10.63 5.55 -6.12
N GLU A 220 -10.05 5.79 -4.95
CA GLU A 220 -8.75 6.48 -4.81
C GLU A 220 -7.57 5.50 -4.81
N GLY A 221 -7.82 4.23 -4.49
CA GLY A 221 -6.77 3.24 -4.30
C GLY A 221 -6.46 2.42 -5.55
N GLN A 222 -7.39 2.27 -6.49
CA GLN A 222 -7.12 1.69 -7.81
C GLN A 222 -6.78 2.81 -8.79
N LEU A 223 -5.54 2.79 -9.29
CA LEU A 223 -5.05 3.83 -10.19
C LEU A 223 -5.42 3.50 -11.64
N PRO A 224 -6.03 4.45 -12.37
CA PRO A 224 -6.30 4.27 -13.78
C PRO A 224 -5.00 4.26 -14.59
N VAL A 225 -5.04 3.55 -15.72
CA VAL A 225 -3.94 3.49 -16.68
C VAL A 225 -4.46 3.80 -18.08
N GLU A 226 -3.63 4.43 -18.89
CA GLU A 226 -3.94 4.72 -20.28
C GLU A 226 -4.04 3.44 -21.11
N MET A 227 -5.26 3.13 -21.56
CA MET A 227 -5.54 1.92 -22.31
C MET A 227 -6.69 2.09 -23.30
N VAL A 228 -6.73 1.15 -24.25
CA VAL A 228 -7.91 0.83 -25.03
C VAL A 228 -8.48 -0.46 -24.47
N SER A 229 -9.77 -0.47 -24.15
CA SER A 229 -10.50 -1.67 -23.73
C SER A 229 -11.74 -1.85 -24.58
N PHE A 230 -12.14 -3.10 -24.78
CA PHE A 230 -13.41 -3.41 -25.41
C PHE A 230 -14.12 -4.58 -24.75
N SER A 231 -15.44 -4.58 -24.87
CA SER A 231 -16.34 -5.63 -24.38
C SER A 231 -17.33 -5.95 -25.51
N PHE A 232 -17.31 -7.19 -25.99
CA PHE A 232 -18.09 -7.65 -27.14
C PHE A 232 -18.98 -8.84 -26.78
N GLY A 233 -20.30 -8.63 -26.86
CA GLY A 233 -21.29 -9.68 -26.58
C GLY A 233 -21.38 -10.70 -27.71
N LEU A 234 -20.58 -11.78 -27.64
CA LEU A 234 -20.58 -12.84 -28.66
C LEU A 234 -21.92 -13.56 -28.78
N THR A 235 -22.63 -13.74 -27.67
CA THR A 235 -23.99 -14.30 -27.59
C THR A 235 -24.76 -13.60 -26.47
N ASP A 236 -26.02 -13.96 -26.26
CA ASP A 236 -26.83 -13.48 -25.12
C ASP A 236 -26.26 -13.87 -23.74
N THR A 237 -25.29 -14.80 -23.71
CA THR A 237 -24.70 -15.33 -22.46
C THR A 237 -23.18 -15.34 -22.45
N THR A 238 -22.52 -14.92 -23.53
CA THR A 238 -21.07 -15.00 -23.70
C THR A 238 -20.51 -13.62 -24.05
N ASN A 239 -19.55 -13.14 -23.26
CA ASN A 239 -18.90 -11.85 -23.48
C ASN A 239 -17.39 -12.03 -23.66
N LEU A 240 -16.82 -11.37 -24.67
CA LEU A 240 -15.38 -11.29 -24.90
C LEU A 240 -14.89 -9.90 -24.50
N GLU A 241 -13.98 -9.84 -23.54
CA GLU A 241 -13.33 -8.61 -23.12
C GLU A 241 -11.85 -8.65 -23.48
N SER A 242 -11.30 -7.49 -23.81
CA SER A 242 -9.86 -7.35 -23.91
C SER A 242 -9.41 -5.93 -23.60
N PHE A 243 -8.12 -5.79 -23.32
CA PHE A 243 -7.48 -4.49 -23.20
C PHE A 243 -6.06 -4.49 -23.78
N TYR A 244 -5.60 -3.30 -24.14
CA TYR A 244 -4.21 -3.00 -24.46
C TYR A 244 -3.82 -1.69 -23.78
N GLN A 245 -2.85 -1.78 -22.87
CA GLN A 245 -2.24 -0.62 -22.22
C GLN A 245 -1.07 -0.13 -23.06
N TYR A 246 -1.06 1.18 -23.32
CA TYR A 246 -0.01 1.85 -24.10
C TYR A 246 0.86 2.79 -23.27
N ASN A 247 0.63 2.81 -21.96
CA ASN A 247 1.47 3.47 -20.97
C ASN A 247 1.63 2.57 -19.75
N TRP A 248 2.84 2.46 -19.21
CA TRP A 248 3.07 1.79 -17.94
C TRP A 248 3.09 2.79 -16.79
N ARG A 249 2.56 2.36 -15.63
CA ARG A 249 2.56 3.12 -14.38
C ARG A 249 2.93 2.20 -13.21
N PRO A 250 3.77 2.62 -12.25
CA PRO A 250 4.01 1.88 -11.02
C PRO A 250 2.86 2.05 -10.03
N SER A 251 2.79 1.19 -9.02
CA SER A 251 2.01 1.44 -7.81
C SER A 251 2.70 2.50 -6.96
N VAL A 252 1.90 3.31 -6.27
CA VAL A 252 2.38 4.37 -5.39
C VAL A 252 2.54 3.81 -3.98
N LEU A 253 3.76 3.93 -3.44
CA LEU A 253 4.12 3.50 -2.09
C LEU A 253 4.10 4.67 -1.13
N ASP A 254 3.94 4.38 0.17
CA ASP A 254 4.17 5.37 1.22
C ASP A 254 5.59 5.94 1.14
N GLY A 255 5.71 7.26 1.22
CA GLY A 255 7.00 7.94 1.23
C GLY A 255 7.81 7.62 2.48
N CYS A 256 9.14 7.55 2.35
CA CYS A 256 10.05 7.21 3.44
C CYS A 256 9.84 8.10 4.67
N GLY A 257 10.04 7.52 5.86
CA GLY A 257 9.85 8.23 7.13
C GLY A 257 8.40 8.50 7.55
N THR A 258 7.39 8.26 6.71
CA THR A 258 5.96 8.29 7.10
C THR A 258 5.57 7.04 7.90
N PHE A 259 4.44 7.08 8.61
CA PHE A 259 4.09 6.04 9.60
C PHE A 259 3.98 4.63 9.02
N PHE A 260 3.45 4.47 7.81
CA PHE A 260 3.25 3.16 7.17
C PHE A 260 4.32 2.80 6.12
N ALA A 261 5.34 3.66 5.92
CA ALA A 261 6.44 3.36 5.00
C ALA A 261 7.08 2.01 5.33
N SER A 262 7.24 1.14 4.34
CA SER A 262 7.83 -0.19 4.54
C SER A 262 9.34 -0.23 4.30
N SER A 263 9.91 0.84 3.73
CA SER A 263 11.31 0.99 3.37
C SER A 263 11.72 2.47 3.37
N ASP A 264 13.01 2.73 3.54
CA ASP A 264 13.61 4.06 3.48
C ASP A 264 14.48 4.26 2.23
N VAL A 265 14.45 3.32 1.26
CA VAL A 265 15.43 3.32 0.16
C VAL A 265 14.84 3.18 -1.24
N ILE A 266 13.83 2.32 -1.45
CA ILE A 266 13.44 1.90 -2.80
C ILE A 266 12.39 2.81 -3.45
N GLN A 267 11.67 3.61 -2.65
CA GLN A 267 10.69 4.55 -3.16
C GLN A 267 11.38 5.77 -3.83
N PRO A 268 10.71 6.42 -4.81
CA PRO A 268 11.20 7.66 -5.40
C PRO A 268 11.51 8.72 -4.33
N GLY A 269 12.64 9.41 -4.47
CA GLY A 269 13.09 10.44 -3.53
C GLY A 269 13.68 9.91 -2.21
N CYS A 270 13.68 8.60 -1.98
CA CYS A 270 14.21 7.99 -0.76
C CYS A 270 15.67 7.54 -0.91
N GLY A 271 16.28 7.20 0.23
CA GLY A 271 17.68 6.80 0.34
C GLY A 271 18.58 7.85 1.01
N PRO A 272 19.92 7.68 0.92
CA PRO A 272 20.60 6.55 0.28
C PRO A 272 20.46 5.23 1.05
N LEU A 273 20.88 4.12 0.44
CA LEU A 273 20.98 2.84 1.14
C LEU A 273 22.25 2.81 1.99
N TYR A 274 22.08 2.86 3.30
CA TYR A 274 23.18 2.81 4.26
C TYR A 274 23.69 1.38 4.48
N LEU A 275 25.02 1.25 4.64
CA LEU A 275 25.71 -0.05 4.57
C LEU A 275 26.28 -0.52 5.91
N SER A 276 25.87 0.10 7.02
CA SER A 276 26.27 -0.25 8.38
C SER A 276 25.06 -0.23 9.31
N GLN A 277 25.10 -1.07 10.34
CA GLN A 277 24.00 -1.25 11.31
C GLN A 277 24.33 -0.62 12.68
N VAL A 278 25.56 -0.13 12.85
CA VAL A 278 26.10 0.31 14.14
C VAL A 278 26.43 1.81 14.18
N GLN A 279 26.39 2.48 13.03
CA GLN A 279 26.67 3.91 12.88
C GLN A 279 25.37 4.66 12.64
N THR A 280 25.35 5.95 12.97
CA THR A 280 24.25 6.83 12.56
C THR A 280 24.34 7.16 11.08
N ASP A 281 23.21 7.55 10.48
CA ASP A 281 23.14 8.02 9.09
C ASP A 281 24.21 9.06 8.76
N GLN A 282 24.35 10.08 9.63
CA GLN A 282 25.35 11.13 9.47
C GLN A 282 26.80 10.59 9.48
N GLN A 283 27.10 9.61 10.34
CA GLN A 283 28.42 8.99 10.41
C GLN A 283 28.72 8.19 9.13
N MET A 284 27.74 7.45 8.63
CA MET A 284 27.88 6.67 7.40
C MET A 284 28.05 7.57 6.19
N GLN A 285 27.29 8.67 6.12
CA GLN A 285 27.40 9.66 5.06
C GLN A 285 28.78 10.33 5.06
N ALA A 286 29.29 10.73 6.23
CA ALA A 286 30.63 11.30 6.36
C ALA A 286 31.75 10.31 5.99
N ALA A 287 31.53 9.01 6.21
CA ALA A 287 32.47 7.94 5.87
C ALA A 287 32.33 7.43 4.42
N GLY A 288 31.34 7.90 3.66
CA GLY A 288 31.04 7.37 2.32
C GLY A 288 30.49 5.94 2.32
N LEU A 289 29.93 5.46 3.44
CA LEU A 289 29.42 4.10 3.64
C LEU A 289 27.94 3.95 3.24
N PHE A 290 27.65 4.25 1.99
CA PHE A 290 26.30 4.13 1.43
C PHE A 290 26.34 3.72 -0.04
N ALA A 291 25.24 3.17 -0.54
CA ALA A 291 24.99 2.99 -1.96
C ALA A 291 24.09 4.12 -2.47
N THR A 292 24.43 4.70 -3.62
CA THR A 292 23.63 5.77 -4.24
C THR A 292 22.48 5.20 -5.05
N SER A 293 21.31 5.83 -5.00
CA SER A 293 20.21 5.49 -5.91
C SER A 293 20.56 5.89 -7.35
N ARG A 294 20.21 5.04 -8.32
CA ARG A 294 20.19 5.35 -9.76
C ARG A 294 18.79 5.77 -10.23
N GLY A 295 17.80 5.82 -9.33
CA GLY A 295 16.40 6.05 -9.65
C GLY A 295 15.68 4.78 -10.08
N ASN A 296 14.64 4.96 -10.91
CA ASN A 296 13.82 3.87 -11.42
C ASN A 296 14.38 3.32 -12.74
N GLU A 297 14.47 2.00 -12.83
CA GLU A 297 14.66 1.24 -14.06
C GLU A 297 13.27 0.80 -14.55
N SER A 298 12.56 1.75 -15.17
CA SER A 298 11.19 1.54 -15.68
C SER A 298 11.17 0.51 -16.82
N PRO A 299 10.08 -0.28 -16.94
CA PRO A 299 9.88 -1.18 -18.06
C PRO A 299 9.40 -0.40 -19.30
N SER A 300 9.25 -1.11 -20.41
CA SER A 300 8.57 -0.62 -21.60
C SER A 300 7.09 -0.30 -21.31
N ASP A 301 6.56 0.71 -22.00
CA ASP A 301 5.12 0.96 -21.99
C ASP A 301 4.31 -0.10 -22.75
N ASN A 302 4.97 -0.86 -23.63
CA ASN A 302 4.35 -1.82 -24.53
C ASN A 302 4.30 -3.24 -23.94
N GLY A 303 3.43 -4.08 -24.50
CA GLY A 303 3.36 -5.49 -24.15
C GLY A 303 2.40 -5.80 -23.00
N GLN A 304 1.62 -4.82 -22.55
CA GLN A 304 0.60 -4.99 -21.51
C GLN A 304 -0.78 -5.17 -22.13
N PHE A 305 -1.33 -6.38 -22.07
CA PHE A 305 -2.62 -6.72 -22.68
C PHE A 305 -3.25 -7.92 -22.00
N GLY A 306 -4.55 -8.11 -22.23
CA GLY A 306 -5.23 -9.29 -21.74
C GLY A 306 -6.54 -9.57 -22.46
N PHE A 307 -7.02 -10.80 -22.28
CA PHE A 307 -8.30 -11.30 -22.80
C PHE A 307 -9.06 -11.98 -21.68
N ALA A 308 -10.37 -11.76 -21.64
CA ALA A 308 -11.28 -12.51 -20.79
C ALA A 308 -12.47 -13.02 -21.62
N LEU A 309 -12.86 -14.26 -21.39
CA LEU A 309 -14.10 -14.81 -21.94
C LEU A 309 -15.01 -15.14 -20.75
N ARG A 310 -16.14 -14.43 -20.66
CA ARG A 310 -17.15 -14.62 -19.63
C ARG A 310 -18.33 -15.39 -20.19
N GLN A 311 -18.86 -16.30 -19.40
CA GLN A 311 -20.01 -17.12 -19.72
C GLN A 311 -20.98 -17.10 -18.54
N MET A 312 -22.16 -16.55 -18.76
CA MET A 312 -23.31 -16.71 -17.86
C MET A 312 -23.87 -18.13 -18.04
N ILE A 313 -24.15 -18.82 -16.94
CA ILE A 313 -24.59 -20.22 -16.90
C ILE A 313 -26.02 -20.26 -16.32
N PRO A 314 -27.07 -20.20 -17.16
CA PRO A 314 -28.46 -20.16 -16.68
C PRO A 314 -28.85 -21.38 -15.82
N ALA A 315 -28.25 -22.54 -16.10
CA ALA A 315 -28.49 -23.77 -15.34
C ALA A 315 -28.00 -23.70 -13.88
N LEU A 316 -27.16 -22.72 -13.54
CA LEU A 316 -26.59 -22.50 -12.21
C LEU A 316 -27.07 -21.18 -11.60
N ASN A 317 -28.37 -20.87 -11.76
CA ASN A 317 -28.97 -19.64 -11.24
C ASN A 317 -28.23 -18.39 -11.77
N ASP A 318 -27.99 -18.38 -13.09
CA ASP A 318 -27.27 -17.32 -13.80
C ASP A 318 -25.86 -17.02 -13.25
N ALA A 319 -25.18 -18.03 -12.67
CA ALA A 319 -23.79 -17.92 -12.26
C ALA A 319 -22.88 -17.52 -13.43
N GLU A 320 -21.86 -16.71 -13.19
CA GLU A 320 -20.88 -16.30 -14.19
C GLU A 320 -19.57 -17.07 -14.00
N ALA A 321 -19.08 -17.72 -15.06
CA ALA A 321 -17.75 -18.28 -15.13
C ALA A 321 -16.90 -17.50 -16.14
N ALA A 322 -15.62 -17.33 -15.85
CA ALA A 322 -14.71 -16.61 -16.74
C ALA A 322 -13.33 -17.26 -16.82
N ILE A 323 -12.69 -17.13 -17.98
CA ILE A 323 -11.29 -17.50 -18.21
C ILE A 323 -10.50 -16.27 -18.64
N TYR A 324 -9.25 -16.19 -18.19
CA TYR A 324 -8.43 -14.98 -18.33
C TYR A 324 -7.02 -15.31 -18.81
N TYR A 325 -6.48 -14.43 -19.65
CA TYR A 325 -5.05 -14.34 -19.94
C TYR A 325 -4.61 -12.88 -19.85
N ILE A 326 -3.53 -12.60 -19.11
CA ILE A 326 -2.93 -11.27 -18.99
C ILE A 326 -1.42 -11.38 -19.16
N ASN A 327 -0.82 -10.49 -19.97
CA ASN A 327 0.60 -10.18 -19.91
C ASN A 327 0.76 -8.76 -19.36
N TYR A 328 1.54 -8.60 -18.28
CA TYR A 328 1.74 -7.31 -17.62
C TYR A 328 3.20 -7.13 -17.16
N HIS A 329 3.54 -5.94 -16.68
CA HIS A 329 4.83 -5.67 -16.05
C HIS A 329 4.61 -5.41 -14.56
N SER A 330 5.61 -5.67 -13.73
CA SER A 330 5.42 -5.44 -12.31
C SER A 330 5.05 -3.99 -12.02
N ARG A 331 4.10 -3.80 -11.09
CA ARG A 331 3.71 -2.50 -10.56
C ARG A 331 4.49 -2.14 -9.30
N LEU A 332 5.09 -3.14 -8.65
CA LEU A 332 5.88 -2.95 -7.44
C LEU A 332 7.38 -3.02 -7.77
N PRO A 333 8.21 -2.23 -7.08
CA PRO A 333 9.63 -2.18 -7.37
C PRO A 333 10.36 -3.41 -6.83
N TYR A 334 11.36 -3.85 -7.58
CA TYR A 334 12.36 -4.85 -7.21
C TYR A 334 13.72 -4.19 -7.10
N PHE A 335 14.59 -4.79 -6.31
CA PHE A 335 15.90 -4.24 -6.02
C PHE A 335 16.93 -4.68 -7.08
N THR A 336 17.65 -3.74 -7.68
CA THR A 336 18.89 -4.04 -8.42
C THR A 336 20.06 -3.33 -7.76
N ILE A 337 21.24 -3.95 -7.79
CA ILE A 337 22.44 -3.37 -7.16
C ILE A 337 23.67 -3.55 -8.04
N ASN A 338 24.46 -2.49 -8.14
CA ASN A 338 25.78 -2.53 -8.77
C ASN A 338 26.83 -2.62 -7.67
N ALA A 339 27.78 -3.53 -7.84
CA ALA A 339 28.94 -3.60 -6.98
C ALA A 339 29.75 -2.30 -7.01
N ARG A 340 30.64 -2.12 -6.03
CA ARG A 340 31.64 -1.04 -6.08
C ARG A 340 32.53 -1.18 -7.32
N ASN A 341 33.11 -0.08 -7.78
CA ASN A 341 34.09 -0.10 -8.86
C ASN A 341 35.44 0.44 -8.37
N THR A 342 36.42 -0.45 -8.23
CA THR A 342 37.75 -0.11 -7.71
C THR A 342 38.63 0.64 -8.72
N ALA A 343 38.27 0.62 -10.00
CA ALA A 343 38.99 1.32 -11.05
C ALA A 343 38.55 2.78 -11.23
N VAL A 344 37.42 3.18 -10.63
CA VAL A 344 36.85 4.52 -10.74
C VAL A 344 37.01 5.24 -9.41
N PRO A 345 37.62 6.44 -9.36
CA PRO A 345 37.68 7.25 -8.15
C PRO A 345 36.29 7.60 -7.61
N GLY A 346 36.16 7.68 -6.29
CA GLY A 346 34.89 8.06 -5.66
C GLY A 346 35.00 8.31 -4.15
N THR A 347 33.86 8.41 -3.47
CA THR A 347 33.75 8.76 -2.05
C THR A 347 33.67 7.56 -1.12
N PHE A 348 33.54 6.34 -1.64
CA PHE A 348 33.49 5.11 -0.84
C PHE A 348 34.88 4.80 -0.25
N PRO A 349 34.97 4.10 0.91
CA PRO A 349 36.25 3.73 1.50
C PRO A 349 37.23 3.12 0.51
N GLY A 350 38.47 3.62 0.56
CA GLY A 350 39.50 3.32 -0.45
C GLY A 350 39.58 4.35 -1.59
N GLY A 351 38.74 5.39 -1.59
CA GLY A 351 38.77 6.45 -2.60
C GLY A 351 38.19 6.01 -3.95
N ILE A 352 37.24 5.08 -3.91
CA ILE A 352 36.69 4.38 -5.07
C ILE A 352 35.20 4.68 -5.24
N GLN A 353 34.65 4.37 -6.41
CA GLN A 353 33.22 4.45 -6.66
C GLN A 353 32.49 3.40 -5.81
N GLY A 354 31.55 3.88 -4.99
CA GLY A 354 30.72 3.03 -4.16
C GLY A 354 29.70 2.20 -4.98
N PRO A 355 29.02 1.26 -4.32
CA PRO A 355 27.89 0.57 -4.92
C PRO A 355 26.76 1.57 -5.25
N SER A 356 25.87 1.16 -6.15
CA SER A 356 24.63 1.90 -6.42
C SER A 356 23.45 0.94 -6.53
N TYR A 357 22.23 1.42 -6.33
CA TYR A 357 21.03 0.57 -6.42
C TYR A 357 19.93 1.26 -7.23
N ALA A 358 18.94 0.50 -7.71
CA ALA A 358 17.76 1.05 -8.37
C ALA A 358 16.49 0.25 -8.00
N ALA A 359 15.35 0.90 -8.24
CA ALA A 359 14.05 0.25 -8.27
C ALA A 359 13.77 -0.20 -9.71
N ALA A 360 13.79 -1.51 -9.95
CA ALA A 360 13.51 -2.11 -11.25
C ALA A 360 12.12 -2.76 -11.26
N PHE A 361 11.48 -2.81 -12.43
CA PHE A 361 10.14 -3.34 -12.59
C PHE A 361 10.14 -4.46 -13.64
N PRO A 362 10.26 -5.75 -13.24
CA PRO A 362 10.41 -6.84 -14.18
C PRO A 362 9.23 -6.96 -15.17
N GLU A 363 9.57 -7.10 -16.44
CA GLU A 363 8.60 -7.17 -17.54
C GLU A 363 7.99 -8.56 -17.75
N ASN A 364 6.96 -8.63 -18.60
CA ASN A 364 6.38 -9.86 -19.18
C ASN A 364 5.98 -10.93 -18.16
N ILE A 365 5.29 -10.53 -17.09
CA ILE A 365 4.63 -11.44 -16.16
C ILE A 365 3.35 -11.94 -16.83
N ARG A 366 3.24 -13.25 -16.99
CA ARG A 366 2.08 -13.90 -17.62
C ARG A 366 1.17 -14.44 -16.53
N LEU A 367 -0.13 -14.25 -16.69
CA LEU A 367 -1.17 -14.73 -15.77
C LEU A 367 -2.24 -15.46 -16.56
N TYR A 368 -2.56 -16.66 -16.11
CA TYR A 368 -3.71 -17.46 -16.55
C TYR A 368 -4.70 -17.53 -15.38
N GLY A 369 -5.97 -17.24 -15.62
CA GLY A 369 -6.97 -17.17 -14.57
C GLY A 369 -8.25 -17.90 -14.94
N ILE A 370 -8.96 -18.42 -13.93
CA ILE A 370 -10.35 -18.84 -14.02
C ILE A 370 -11.13 -18.27 -12.84
N SER A 371 -12.38 -17.87 -13.05
CA SER A 371 -13.28 -17.47 -11.96
C SER A 371 -14.68 -18.03 -12.09
N LEU A 372 -15.38 -18.08 -10.97
CA LEU A 372 -16.79 -18.42 -10.86
C LEU A 372 -17.43 -17.54 -9.76
N ASN A 373 -18.55 -16.89 -10.07
CA ASN A 373 -19.39 -16.23 -9.08
C ASN A 373 -20.88 -16.61 -9.28
N GLY A 374 -21.66 -16.52 -8.22
CA GLY A 374 -23.09 -16.80 -8.27
C GLY A 374 -23.77 -16.71 -6.90
N VAL A 375 -25.08 -16.93 -6.89
CA VAL A 375 -25.89 -16.93 -5.66
C VAL A 375 -26.48 -18.32 -5.45
N GLU A 376 -26.26 -18.87 -4.26
CA GLU A 376 -26.85 -20.14 -3.85
C GLU A 376 -28.36 -19.94 -3.59
N PRO A 377 -29.26 -20.65 -4.31
CA PRO A 377 -30.68 -20.31 -4.32
C PRO A 377 -31.44 -20.52 -3.00
N VAL A 378 -30.99 -21.44 -2.13
CA VAL A 378 -31.76 -21.81 -0.92
C VAL A 378 -31.47 -20.86 0.24
N THR A 379 -30.21 -20.52 0.44
CA THR A 379 -29.70 -19.68 1.53
C THR A 379 -29.54 -18.23 1.11
N GLY A 380 -29.45 -17.94 -0.19
CA GLY A 380 -29.18 -16.61 -0.73
C GLY A 380 -27.73 -16.16 -0.55
N ILE A 381 -26.81 -17.06 -0.18
CA ILE A 381 -25.40 -16.74 -0.03
C ILE A 381 -24.81 -16.46 -1.42
N SER A 382 -24.16 -15.30 -1.56
CA SER A 382 -23.34 -15.00 -2.74
C SER A 382 -21.96 -15.62 -2.54
N LEU A 383 -21.54 -16.43 -3.51
CA LEU A 383 -20.24 -17.11 -3.53
C LEU A 383 -19.44 -16.62 -4.73
N ALA A 384 -18.15 -16.42 -4.52
CA ALA A 384 -17.22 -16.09 -5.60
C ALA A 384 -15.88 -16.77 -5.36
N GLY A 385 -15.19 -17.19 -6.42
CA GLY A 385 -13.88 -17.79 -6.31
C GLY A 385 -13.08 -17.66 -7.60
N GLU A 386 -11.77 -17.59 -7.45
CA GLU A 386 -10.84 -17.51 -8.56
C GLU A 386 -9.54 -18.27 -8.32
N LEU A 387 -8.99 -18.81 -9.39
CA LEU A 387 -7.68 -19.44 -9.41
C LEU A 387 -6.82 -18.72 -10.46
N SER A 388 -5.63 -18.30 -10.07
CA SER A 388 -4.64 -17.70 -10.96
C SER A 388 -3.33 -18.48 -10.94
N TYR A 389 -2.68 -18.54 -12.09
CA TYR A 389 -1.36 -19.12 -12.27
C TYR A 389 -0.43 -18.18 -13.03
N ARG A 390 0.75 -17.96 -12.47
CA ARG A 390 1.83 -17.19 -13.08
C ARG A 390 3.04 -18.09 -13.23
N PRO A 391 3.39 -18.56 -14.44
CA PRO A 391 4.52 -19.46 -14.64
C PRO A 391 5.89 -18.78 -14.45
N ASN A 392 5.94 -17.44 -14.35
CA ASN A 392 7.18 -16.69 -14.33
C ASN A 392 7.14 -15.46 -13.42
N MET A 393 6.49 -15.59 -12.27
CA MET A 393 6.39 -14.52 -11.27
C MET A 393 7.77 -14.17 -10.72
N PRO A 394 8.23 -12.90 -10.81
CA PRO A 394 9.43 -12.47 -10.13
C PRO A 394 9.20 -12.46 -8.61
N ILE A 395 10.11 -13.09 -7.88
CA ILE A 395 10.13 -13.12 -6.42
C ILE A 395 11.45 -12.51 -5.97
N ALA A 396 11.37 -11.49 -5.10
CA ALA A 396 12.55 -10.79 -4.63
C ALA A 396 13.48 -11.71 -3.81
N ILE A 397 14.78 -11.51 -3.92
CA ILE A 397 15.77 -12.07 -3.00
C ILE A 397 15.91 -11.10 -1.82
N ASN A 398 16.16 -11.62 -0.62
CA ASN A 398 16.36 -10.79 0.57
C ASN A 398 17.47 -9.73 0.36
N ALA A 399 17.09 -8.46 0.39
CA ALA A 399 18.00 -7.36 0.07
C ALA A 399 19.23 -7.28 1.00
N PRO A 400 19.13 -7.52 2.32
CA PRO A 400 20.32 -7.62 3.18
C PRO A 400 21.32 -8.73 2.78
N ASP A 401 20.85 -9.92 2.36
CA ASP A 401 21.73 -10.98 1.85
C ASP A 401 22.42 -10.58 0.55
N VAL A 402 21.68 -9.88 -0.33
CA VAL A 402 22.19 -9.31 -1.59
C VAL A 402 23.27 -8.27 -1.30
N ASN A 403 23.04 -7.36 -0.35
CA ASN A 403 24.01 -6.33 0.04
C ASN A 403 25.31 -6.96 0.54
N VAL A 404 25.22 -7.97 1.42
CA VAL A 404 26.42 -8.67 1.91
C VAL A 404 27.15 -9.37 0.76
N ALA A 405 26.44 -10.08 -0.11
CA ALA A 405 27.04 -10.82 -1.22
C ALA A 405 27.73 -9.89 -2.23
N VAL A 406 27.03 -8.86 -2.71
CA VAL A 406 27.48 -7.96 -3.78
C VAL A 406 28.54 -6.96 -3.28
N ILE A 407 28.37 -6.42 -2.07
CA ILE A 407 29.25 -5.36 -1.56
C ILE A 407 30.43 -5.95 -0.79
N SER A 408 30.20 -6.81 0.19
CA SER A 408 31.29 -7.37 1.01
C SER A 408 32.02 -8.52 0.31
N GLY A 409 31.35 -9.17 -0.65
CA GLY A 409 31.84 -10.34 -1.36
C GLY A 409 31.38 -11.66 -0.73
N PRO A 410 31.40 -12.77 -1.48
CA PRO A 410 30.85 -14.06 -1.08
C PRO A 410 31.75 -14.84 -0.10
N GLY A 411 32.49 -14.18 0.78
CA GLY A 411 33.42 -14.77 1.76
C GLY A 411 32.77 -15.65 2.84
N GLY A 412 31.71 -16.38 2.52
CA GLY A 412 30.97 -17.29 3.40
C GLY A 412 29.94 -16.63 4.31
N SER A 413 29.87 -15.29 4.33
CA SER A 413 29.02 -14.52 5.25
C SER A 413 27.60 -14.22 4.76
N SER A 414 27.27 -14.53 3.50
CA SER A 414 25.91 -14.44 2.93
C SER A 414 25.38 -15.84 2.59
N TRP A 415 24.07 -16.02 2.61
CA TRP A 415 23.43 -17.21 2.04
C TRP A 415 23.45 -17.21 0.50
N LEU A 416 23.34 -16.02 -0.09
CA LEU A 416 23.28 -15.84 -1.54
C LEU A 416 24.64 -16.17 -2.18
N GLN A 417 24.60 -17.01 -3.22
CA GLN A 417 25.74 -17.28 -4.07
C GLN A 417 25.63 -16.44 -5.34
N LEU A 418 26.65 -15.63 -5.61
CA LEU A 418 26.69 -14.82 -6.83
C LEU A 418 26.96 -15.71 -8.06
N PRO A 419 26.41 -15.35 -9.23
CA PRO A 419 26.58 -16.13 -10.44
C PRO A 419 28.07 -16.21 -10.85
N PRO A 420 28.48 -17.29 -11.54
CA PRO A 420 29.85 -17.43 -12.03
C PRO A 420 30.28 -16.22 -12.87
N GLY A 421 31.47 -15.68 -12.57
CA GLY A 421 32.01 -14.52 -13.28
C GLY A 421 31.51 -13.16 -12.79
N PHE A 422 30.61 -13.10 -11.80
CA PHE A 422 30.22 -11.84 -11.18
C PHE A 422 31.41 -11.14 -10.49
N SER A 423 31.63 -9.86 -10.78
CA SER A 423 32.69 -9.08 -10.16
C SER A 423 32.14 -8.14 -9.08
N THR A 424 32.60 -8.32 -7.84
CA THR A 424 32.27 -7.43 -6.72
C THR A 424 33.10 -6.14 -6.69
N THR A 425 33.93 -5.90 -7.71
CA THR A 425 34.88 -4.78 -7.75
C THR A 425 34.91 -4.02 -9.07
N ASN A 426 34.12 -4.40 -10.07
CA ASN A 426 34.10 -3.76 -11.38
C ASN A 426 32.71 -3.23 -11.77
N GLY A 427 31.87 -2.87 -10.79
CA GLY A 427 30.56 -2.29 -11.07
C GLY A 427 29.53 -3.26 -11.66
N SER A 428 29.72 -4.58 -11.56
CA SER A 428 28.75 -5.56 -12.07
C SER A 428 27.39 -5.37 -11.41
N GLN A 429 26.33 -5.43 -12.21
CA GLN A 429 24.94 -5.36 -11.76
C GLN A 429 24.41 -6.74 -11.38
N PHE A 430 23.69 -6.81 -10.26
CA PHE A 430 22.93 -7.96 -9.80
C PHE A 430 21.45 -7.60 -9.70
N ASP A 431 20.62 -8.40 -10.36
CA ASP A 431 19.17 -8.29 -10.33
C ASP A 431 18.63 -9.18 -9.20
N ALA A 432 18.06 -8.59 -8.15
CA ALA A 432 17.74 -9.31 -6.91
C ALA A 432 16.36 -9.98 -6.94
N TRP A 433 16.08 -10.78 -7.97
CA TRP A 433 14.89 -11.62 -8.03
C TRP A 433 15.11 -12.89 -8.81
N GLU A 434 14.28 -13.89 -8.52
CA GLU A 434 14.18 -15.13 -9.29
C GLU A 434 12.76 -15.30 -9.81
N ARG A 435 12.60 -15.94 -10.98
CA ARG A 435 11.27 -16.20 -11.54
C ARG A 435 10.82 -17.61 -11.19
N LYS A 436 9.65 -17.72 -10.58
CA LYS A 436 9.04 -18.99 -10.17
C LYS A 436 7.60 -19.10 -10.68
N GLY A 437 7.11 -20.34 -10.73
CA GLY A 437 5.69 -20.60 -10.90
C GLY A 437 4.94 -20.25 -9.61
N VAL A 438 3.80 -19.58 -9.71
CA VAL A 438 2.99 -19.21 -8.56
C VAL A 438 1.52 -19.45 -8.85
N TRP A 439 0.87 -20.21 -7.97
CA TRP A 439 -0.58 -20.39 -7.93
C TRP A 439 -1.19 -19.57 -6.81
N GLN A 440 -2.36 -18.99 -7.05
CA GLN A 440 -3.16 -18.37 -6.01
C GLN A 440 -4.64 -18.71 -6.22
N LEU A 441 -5.26 -19.28 -5.19
CA LEU A 441 -6.69 -19.59 -5.13
C LEU A 441 -7.32 -18.73 -4.05
N THR A 442 -8.42 -18.06 -4.37
CA THR A 442 -9.24 -17.33 -3.39
C THR A 442 -10.70 -17.74 -3.53
N GLY A 443 -11.41 -17.70 -2.40
CA GLY A 443 -12.84 -17.96 -2.33
C GLY A 443 -13.47 -17.06 -1.29
N SER A 444 -14.62 -16.49 -1.64
CA SER A 444 -15.37 -15.56 -0.81
C SER A 444 -16.84 -15.94 -0.70
N ALA A 445 -17.46 -15.52 0.40
CA ALA A 445 -18.87 -15.65 0.66
C ALA A 445 -19.42 -14.37 1.28
N THR A 446 -20.57 -13.93 0.80
CA THR A 446 -21.31 -12.79 1.36
C THR A 446 -22.72 -13.21 1.71
N GLN A 447 -23.18 -12.81 2.88
CA GLN A 447 -24.55 -13.05 3.32
C GLN A 447 -25.12 -11.85 4.06
N ALA A 448 -26.39 -11.55 3.80
CA ALA A 448 -27.16 -10.59 4.57
C ALA A 448 -28.27 -11.29 5.33
N ILE A 449 -28.48 -10.88 6.58
CA ILE A 449 -29.50 -11.43 7.47
C ILE A 449 -30.23 -10.27 8.11
N ASP A 450 -31.53 -10.17 7.87
CA ASP A 450 -32.34 -9.07 8.38
C ASP A 450 -32.79 -9.31 9.84
N ASN A 451 -33.08 -8.22 10.56
CA ASN A 451 -33.67 -8.23 11.90
C ASN A 451 -32.84 -8.98 12.97
N VAL A 452 -31.53 -8.75 13.00
CA VAL A 452 -30.60 -9.38 13.93
C VAL A 452 -30.19 -8.40 15.03
N LEU A 453 -30.29 -8.79 16.31
CA LEU A 453 -29.85 -7.97 17.46
C LEU A 453 -30.45 -6.54 17.51
N GLY A 454 -31.70 -6.40 17.02
CA GLY A 454 -32.38 -5.10 16.90
C GLY A 454 -31.87 -4.21 15.77
N ALA A 455 -30.88 -4.67 15.00
CA ALA A 455 -30.45 -4.03 13.76
C ALA A 455 -31.40 -4.40 12.62
N THR A 456 -31.53 -3.51 11.65
CA THR A 456 -32.28 -3.74 10.41
C THR A 456 -31.62 -4.86 9.61
N ARG A 457 -30.29 -4.87 9.54
CA ARG A 457 -29.52 -5.81 8.73
C ARG A 457 -28.17 -6.15 9.36
N LEU A 458 -27.80 -7.42 9.34
CA LEU A 458 -26.44 -7.91 9.53
C LEU A 458 -25.87 -8.27 8.17
N SER A 459 -24.73 -7.70 7.81
CA SER A 459 -23.95 -8.10 6.63
C SER A 459 -22.70 -8.84 7.07
N LEU A 460 -22.49 -10.02 6.50
CA LEU A 460 -21.33 -10.88 6.73
C LEU A 460 -20.59 -11.06 5.42
N PHE A 461 -19.27 -10.93 5.49
CA PHE A 461 -18.35 -11.20 4.41
C PHE A 461 -17.19 -12.05 4.93
N GLY A 462 -16.78 -13.04 4.16
CA GLY A 462 -15.59 -13.82 4.43
C GLY A 462 -14.87 -14.17 3.15
N GLU A 463 -13.54 -14.10 3.18
CA GLU A 463 -12.67 -14.50 2.07
C GLU A 463 -11.49 -15.28 2.62
N ALA A 464 -11.16 -16.40 1.98
CA ALA A 464 -9.98 -17.20 2.28
C ALA A 464 -9.16 -17.36 1.01
N GLY A 465 -7.84 -17.43 1.17
CA GLY A 465 -6.93 -17.59 0.06
C GLY A 465 -5.73 -18.44 0.40
N VAL A 466 -5.16 -19.07 -0.62
CA VAL A 466 -3.95 -19.87 -0.53
C VAL A 466 -3.05 -19.56 -1.72
N VAL A 467 -1.75 -19.51 -1.46
CA VAL A 467 -0.69 -19.31 -2.44
C VAL A 467 0.23 -20.52 -2.42
N HIS A 468 0.61 -21.00 -3.60
CA HIS A 468 1.65 -22.02 -3.79
C HIS A 468 2.76 -21.50 -4.70
N ILE A 469 4.02 -21.77 -4.34
CA ILE A 469 5.20 -21.45 -5.15
C ILE A 469 5.80 -22.76 -5.68
N ASP A 470 5.93 -22.85 -7.00
CA ASP A 470 6.53 -23.99 -7.67
C ASP A 470 8.06 -24.00 -7.46
N ASP A 471 8.63 -25.17 -7.16
CA ASP A 471 10.08 -25.43 -7.11
C ASP A 471 10.88 -24.43 -6.24
N LEU A 472 10.37 -24.06 -5.05
CA LEU A 472 11.07 -23.16 -4.13
C LEU A 472 12.29 -23.81 -3.46
N GLY A 473 12.16 -25.06 -2.99
CA GLY A 473 13.25 -25.80 -2.34
C GLY A 473 13.80 -25.09 -1.09
N ASP A 474 15.12 -24.99 -0.98
CA ASP A 474 15.81 -24.32 0.14
C ASP A 474 16.18 -22.85 -0.16
N GLU A 475 15.60 -22.26 -1.21
CA GLU A 475 15.88 -20.89 -1.60
C GLU A 475 15.32 -19.88 -0.58
N ARG A 476 16.11 -18.85 -0.26
CA ARG A 476 15.72 -17.81 0.70
C ARG A 476 15.24 -16.58 -0.04
N LEU A 477 14.00 -16.68 -0.50
CA LEU A 477 13.31 -15.66 -1.24
C LEU A 477 12.39 -14.83 -0.32
N GLY A 478 12.28 -13.54 -0.59
CA GLY A 478 11.52 -12.57 0.18
C GLY A 478 12.16 -12.19 1.51
N ARG A 479 11.30 -11.79 2.46
CA ARG A 479 11.60 -11.23 3.78
C ARG A 479 12.02 -9.77 3.74
N ASN A 480 11.22 -8.93 4.42
CA ASN A 480 11.47 -7.50 4.54
C ASN A 480 12.86 -7.21 5.13
N ALA A 481 13.53 -6.20 4.59
CA ALA A 481 14.87 -5.79 5.00
C ALA A 481 14.96 -5.34 6.47
N ALA A 482 13.86 -4.97 7.12
CA ALA A 482 13.79 -4.64 8.54
C ALA A 482 14.34 -5.75 9.46
N PHE A 483 14.22 -7.01 9.01
CA PHE A 483 14.69 -8.21 9.73
C PHE A 483 16.11 -8.63 9.36
N GLY A 484 16.81 -7.85 8.52
CA GLY A 484 18.22 -8.07 8.22
C GLY A 484 18.48 -9.32 7.39
N ARG A 485 19.75 -9.77 7.43
CA ARG A 485 20.27 -10.87 6.60
C ARG A 485 19.96 -12.25 7.17
N SER A 486 20.02 -13.29 6.34
CA SER A 486 19.77 -14.65 6.78
C SER A 486 20.97 -15.25 7.51
N ALA A 487 20.78 -16.40 8.15
CA ALA A 487 21.87 -17.16 8.76
C ALA A 487 22.94 -17.54 7.69
N PRO A 488 24.21 -17.11 7.83
CA PRO A 488 25.26 -17.40 6.85
C PRO A 488 25.49 -18.90 6.62
N ARG A 489 25.90 -19.29 5.39
CA ARG A 489 26.24 -20.68 5.05
C ARG A 489 27.37 -21.27 5.90
N ASN A 490 28.28 -20.42 6.37
CA ASN A 490 29.41 -20.85 7.20
C ASN A 490 29.03 -21.07 8.68
N GLY A 491 27.77 -20.91 9.07
CA GLY A 491 27.28 -21.11 10.44
C GLY A 491 27.70 -20.03 11.45
N THR A 492 28.33 -18.94 10.99
CA THR A 492 28.69 -17.82 11.88
C THR A 492 27.45 -16.98 12.23
N LEU A 493 27.45 -16.38 13.43
CA LEU A 493 26.41 -15.41 13.80
C LEU A 493 26.44 -14.20 12.86
N CYS A 494 25.28 -13.60 12.62
CA CYS A 494 25.16 -12.42 11.78
C CYS A 494 25.88 -11.22 12.41
N ASN A 495 25.69 -11.07 13.72
CA ASN A 495 26.15 -9.93 14.50
C ASN A 495 26.99 -10.37 15.71
N THR A 496 27.93 -9.52 16.13
CA THR A 496 28.72 -9.73 17.35
C THR A 496 28.05 -9.05 18.54
N VAL A 497 28.33 -9.51 19.78
CA VAL A 497 27.80 -8.86 21.00
C VAL A 497 28.18 -7.38 21.08
N ALA A 498 29.40 -7.03 20.63
CA ALA A 498 29.89 -5.65 20.64
C ALA A 498 29.11 -4.71 19.71
N SER A 499 28.45 -5.24 18.67
CA SER A 499 27.62 -4.42 17.75
C SER A 499 26.37 -3.85 18.42
N GLY A 500 25.85 -4.52 19.46
CA GLY A 500 24.56 -4.18 20.05
C GLY A 500 23.35 -4.45 19.13
N VAL A 501 23.56 -5.13 18.00
CA VAL A 501 22.51 -5.53 17.05
C VAL A 501 22.03 -6.94 17.40
N THR A 502 20.72 -7.18 17.32
CA THR A 502 20.12 -8.49 17.63
C THR A 502 20.54 -9.58 16.64
N ASN A 503 20.64 -10.82 17.11
CA ASN A 503 20.73 -12.03 16.27
C ASN A 503 19.39 -12.77 16.17
N GLN A 504 18.29 -12.21 16.70
CA GLN A 504 16.96 -12.83 16.69
C GLN A 504 16.51 -13.24 15.28
N TYR A 505 16.83 -12.42 14.26
CA TYR A 505 16.45 -12.66 12.86
C TYR A 505 17.57 -13.30 12.03
N CYS A 506 18.69 -13.66 12.66
CA CYS A 506 19.78 -14.39 12.01
C CYS A 506 19.43 -15.88 11.89
N THR A 507 18.39 -16.16 11.09
CA THR A 507 17.79 -17.49 10.93
C THR A 507 17.53 -17.74 9.44
N ASP A 508 17.00 -18.92 9.16
CA ASP A 508 16.43 -19.36 7.89
C ASP A 508 14.90 -19.19 7.85
N LYS A 509 14.31 -18.44 8.79
CA LYS A 509 12.86 -18.22 8.90
C LYS A 509 12.45 -16.83 8.38
N GLY A 510 11.14 -16.69 8.12
CA GLY A 510 10.54 -15.47 7.60
C GLY A 510 10.71 -15.26 6.10
N PHE A 511 11.25 -16.27 5.39
CA PHE A 511 11.31 -16.32 3.93
C PHE A 511 10.06 -16.98 3.38
N ALA A 512 9.81 -16.76 2.09
CA ALA A 512 8.72 -17.40 1.37
C ALA A 512 8.67 -18.90 1.65
N THR A 513 7.47 -19.46 1.77
CA THR A 513 7.23 -20.89 1.97
C THR A 513 6.47 -21.45 0.77
N ASP A 514 6.60 -22.76 0.53
CA ASP A 514 5.91 -23.45 -0.58
C ASP A 514 4.40 -23.18 -0.56
N TRP A 515 3.80 -23.17 0.61
CA TRP A 515 2.39 -22.89 0.83
C TRP A 515 2.25 -21.76 1.84
N SER A 516 1.34 -20.83 1.56
CA SER A 516 0.91 -19.82 2.53
C SER A 516 -0.58 -19.57 2.39
N TRP A 517 -1.29 -19.36 3.49
CA TRP A 517 -2.74 -19.15 3.46
C TRP A 517 -3.24 -18.28 4.61
N GLY A 518 -4.41 -17.68 4.40
CA GLY A 518 -5.06 -16.84 5.38
C GLY A 518 -6.51 -16.53 5.01
N TYR A 519 -7.17 -15.79 5.89
CA TYR A 519 -8.54 -15.36 5.68
C TYR A 519 -8.80 -13.94 6.19
N ARG A 520 -9.86 -13.34 5.67
CA ARG A 520 -10.38 -12.01 5.99
C ARG A 520 -11.87 -12.16 6.28
N LEU A 521 -12.35 -11.57 7.36
CA LEU A 521 -13.76 -11.54 7.72
C LEU A 521 -14.20 -10.10 7.96
N ARG A 522 -15.43 -9.79 7.60
CA ARG A 522 -16.09 -8.55 7.97
C ARG A 522 -17.51 -8.83 8.41
N ALA A 523 -17.92 -8.19 9.49
CA ALA A 523 -19.29 -8.18 9.96
C ALA A 523 -19.71 -6.74 10.23
N SER A 524 -20.91 -6.35 9.78
CA SER A 524 -21.46 -5.03 10.06
C SER A 524 -22.96 -5.12 10.35
N LEU A 525 -23.41 -4.41 11.37
CA LEU A 525 -24.84 -4.24 11.67
C LEU A 525 -25.27 -2.86 11.21
N GLU A 526 -26.47 -2.75 10.66
CA GLU A 526 -27.08 -1.48 10.28
C GLU A 526 -28.31 -1.23 11.16
N TYR A 527 -28.23 -0.20 12.00
CA TYR A 527 -29.36 0.29 12.78
C TYR A 527 -29.92 1.52 12.06
N SER A 528 -31.06 1.35 11.40
CA SER A 528 -31.71 2.46 10.68
C SER A 528 -32.47 3.36 11.65
N ASP A 529 -32.47 4.67 11.38
CA ASP A 529 -33.28 5.67 12.09
C ASP A 529 -33.15 5.62 13.62
N VAL A 530 -31.94 5.41 14.14
CA VAL A 530 -31.67 5.47 15.60
C VAL A 530 -32.02 6.85 16.15
N LEU A 531 -31.82 7.88 15.32
CA LEU A 531 -32.38 9.21 15.43
C LEU A 531 -32.94 9.61 14.06
N PRO A 532 -33.84 10.61 13.96
CA PRO A 532 -34.41 11.00 12.67
C PRO A 532 -33.35 11.29 11.59
N GLY A 533 -33.32 10.45 10.56
CA GLY A 533 -32.38 10.56 9.44
C GLY A 533 -30.94 10.11 9.74
N ILE A 534 -30.67 9.50 10.91
CA ILE A 534 -29.35 8.99 11.31
C ILE A 534 -29.37 7.46 11.35
N ASN A 535 -28.55 6.85 10.50
CA ASN A 535 -28.24 5.43 10.52
C ASN A 535 -26.91 5.20 11.23
N LEU A 536 -26.83 4.14 12.03
CA LEU A 536 -25.63 3.77 12.77
C LEU A 536 -25.13 2.39 12.35
N ILE A 537 -23.86 2.31 11.95
CA ILE A 537 -23.26 1.11 11.36
C ILE A 537 -22.00 0.74 12.15
N PRO A 538 -22.12 -0.05 13.24
CA PRO A 538 -20.94 -0.69 13.83
C PRO A 538 -20.43 -1.81 12.91
N ALA A 539 -19.12 -1.88 12.74
CA ALA A 539 -18.47 -2.92 11.95
C ALA A 539 -17.22 -3.47 12.63
N VAL A 540 -16.91 -4.74 12.31
CA VAL A 540 -15.70 -5.44 12.72
C VAL A 540 -15.06 -6.04 11.48
N ASN A 541 -13.76 -5.78 11.30
CA ASN A 541 -12.91 -6.39 10.29
C ASN A 541 -11.86 -7.25 10.99
N TRP A 542 -11.68 -8.47 10.52
CA TRP A 542 -10.70 -9.41 11.05
C TRP A 542 -9.81 -9.92 9.93
N ARG A 543 -8.51 -9.93 10.17
CA ARG A 543 -7.50 -10.52 9.30
C ARG A 543 -6.70 -11.54 10.09
N HIS A 544 -6.45 -12.69 9.47
CA HIS A 544 -5.50 -13.67 10.00
C HIS A 544 -4.78 -14.35 8.84
N ASP A 545 -3.46 -14.19 8.82
CA ASP A 545 -2.53 -14.91 7.96
C ASP A 545 -2.05 -16.13 8.75
N VAL A 546 -2.58 -17.30 8.42
CA VAL A 546 -2.57 -18.43 9.37
C VAL A 546 -1.23 -19.15 9.39
N SER A 547 -0.71 -19.48 8.21
CA SER A 547 0.54 -20.20 8.08
C SER A 547 1.23 -19.89 6.77
N GLY A 548 2.56 -19.92 6.80
CA GLY A 548 3.43 -19.66 5.67
C GLY A 548 3.62 -18.18 5.38
N TYR A 549 4.71 -17.88 4.69
CA TYR A 549 5.05 -16.54 4.23
C TYR A 549 4.89 -16.52 2.72
N SER A 550 4.09 -15.59 2.21
CA SER A 550 4.03 -15.36 0.77
C SER A 550 5.29 -14.66 0.27
N TYR A 551 5.51 -14.71 -1.04
CA TYR A 551 6.65 -14.10 -1.71
C TYR A 551 6.58 -12.56 -1.73
N ASP A 552 7.72 -11.88 -1.63
CA ASP A 552 7.76 -10.41 -1.71
C ASP A 552 7.99 -9.92 -3.16
N PRO A 553 7.52 -8.71 -3.51
CA PRO A 553 6.70 -7.79 -2.71
C PRO A 553 5.17 -7.94 -2.91
N GLN A 554 4.73 -8.91 -3.72
CA GLN A 554 3.32 -9.00 -4.16
C GLN A 554 2.48 -10.02 -3.38
N GLY A 555 3.07 -10.82 -2.49
CA GLY A 555 2.40 -11.88 -1.76
C GLY A 555 1.48 -11.38 -0.63
N PRO A 556 0.32 -12.04 -0.38
CA PRO A 556 -0.69 -11.53 0.55
C PRO A 556 -0.53 -11.96 2.02
N PHE A 557 0.25 -13.00 2.35
CA PHE A 557 0.26 -13.61 3.69
C PHE A 557 1.60 -13.48 4.42
N GLN A 558 1.54 -13.15 5.71
CA GLN A 558 2.66 -13.16 6.66
C GLN A 558 2.30 -14.04 7.87
N GLU A 559 2.97 -15.18 8.03
CA GLU A 559 2.60 -16.21 9.02
C GLU A 559 2.33 -15.65 10.43
N GLY A 560 1.17 -16.00 10.98
CA GLY A 560 0.75 -15.62 12.33
C GLY A 560 0.34 -14.15 12.49
N GLN A 561 0.35 -13.34 11.42
CA GLN A 561 -0.04 -11.93 11.48
C GLN A 561 -1.57 -11.82 11.57
N GLN A 562 -2.04 -11.05 12.54
CA GLN A 562 -3.46 -10.79 12.78
C GLN A 562 -3.73 -9.30 12.85
N ALA A 563 -4.93 -8.90 12.44
CA ALA A 563 -5.40 -7.54 12.63
C ALA A 563 -6.90 -7.53 12.95
N LEU A 564 -7.28 -6.62 13.86
CA LEU A 564 -8.66 -6.34 14.22
C LEU A 564 -8.93 -4.85 13.99
N GLY A 565 -9.89 -4.56 13.11
CA GLY A 565 -10.45 -3.23 12.92
C GLY A 565 -11.85 -3.19 13.51
N VAL A 566 -12.14 -2.20 14.35
CA VAL A 566 -13.51 -1.90 14.81
C VAL A 566 -13.86 -0.49 14.40
N SER A 567 -15.06 -0.29 13.87
CA SER A 567 -15.55 1.03 13.49
C SER A 567 -16.99 1.25 13.87
N LEU A 568 -17.34 2.52 14.03
CA LEU A 568 -18.69 3.01 14.21
C LEU A 568 -18.93 4.17 13.25
N THR A 569 -19.82 3.95 12.28
CA THR A 569 -20.13 4.95 11.25
C THR A 569 -21.54 5.47 11.46
N GLY A 570 -21.69 6.78 11.64
CA GLY A 570 -22.99 7.46 11.65
C GLY A 570 -23.22 8.12 10.30
N VAL A 571 -24.32 7.81 9.63
CA VAL A 571 -24.71 8.38 8.33
C VAL A 571 -25.96 9.22 8.52
N TYR A 572 -25.90 10.51 8.14
CA TYR A 572 -27.02 11.43 8.20
C TYR A 572 -27.54 11.74 6.79
N MET A 573 -28.80 11.40 6.53
CA MET A 573 -29.52 11.67 5.28
C MET A 573 -28.83 11.16 4.00
N ASN A 574 -27.92 10.19 4.12
CA ASN A 574 -27.05 9.66 3.06
C ASN A 574 -26.02 10.63 2.47
N ASP A 575 -26.02 11.90 2.88
CA ASP A 575 -25.11 12.93 2.36
C ASP A 575 -23.88 13.12 3.26
N TYR A 576 -24.02 12.88 4.57
CA TYR A 576 -22.96 13.11 5.54
C TYR A 576 -22.64 11.84 6.33
N SER A 577 -21.36 11.54 6.54
CA SER A 577 -20.96 10.44 7.40
C SER A 577 -19.82 10.82 8.34
N VAL A 578 -19.90 10.35 9.59
CA VAL A 578 -18.79 10.38 10.55
C VAL A 578 -18.42 8.96 10.90
N GLU A 579 -17.14 8.61 10.78
CA GLU A 579 -16.61 7.32 11.20
C GLU A 579 -15.59 7.50 12.33
N LEU A 580 -15.75 6.68 13.37
CA LEU A 580 -14.74 6.44 14.40
C LEU A 580 -14.19 5.04 14.18
N ALA A 581 -12.87 4.88 14.07
CA ALA A 581 -12.27 3.56 13.88
C ALA A 581 -11.02 3.36 14.73
N TYR A 582 -10.80 2.11 15.15
CA TYR A 582 -9.59 1.66 15.83
C TYR A 582 -9.09 0.39 15.15
N ASN A 583 -7.81 0.38 14.77
CA ASN A 583 -7.15 -0.76 14.17
C ASN A 583 -5.99 -1.20 15.06
N THR A 584 -5.91 -2.51 15.32
CA THR A 584 -4.83 -3.12 16.08
C THR A 584 -4.25 -4.32 15.35
N PHE A 585 -2.93 -4.46 15.45
CA PHE A 585 -2.13 -5.50 14.80
C PHE A 585 -1.43 -6.33 15.88
N PHE A 586 -1.53 -7.65 15.78
CA PHE A 586 -1.01 -8.58 16.78
C PHE A 586 -0.86 -9.97 16.18
N GLY A 587 -0.52 -10.96 17.02
CA GLY A 587 -0.48 -12.37 16.63
C GLY A 587 0.76 -13.07 17.16
N SER A 588 1.09 -14.22 16.57
CA SER A 588 2.28 -15.01 16.91
C SER A 588 3.42 -14.84 15.90
N ASN A 589 3.33 -13.85 15.03
CA ASN A 589 4.30 -13.62 13.97
C ASN A 589 5.63 -13.09 14.55
N ASP A 590 6.75 -13.45 13.92
CA ASP A 590 8.08 -12.96 14.29
C ASP A 590 8.61 -11.91 13.29
N TYR A 591 8.04 -11.84 12.08
CA TYR A 591 8.54 -11.08 10.94
C TYR A 591 7.51 -10.07 10.38
N SER A 592 6.68 -9.48 11.24
CA SER A 592 5.73 -8.42 10.85
C SER A 592 6.30 -7.02 11.04
N THR A 593 6.11 -6.18 10.03
CA THR A 593 6.37 -4.73 10.11
C THR A 593 5.14 -3.92 10.51
N LEU A 594 4.07 -4.56 10.98
CA LEU A 594 2.80 -3.91 11.32
C LEU A 594 2.44 -3.98 12.81
N ASP A 595 3.06 -4.88 13.58
CA ASP A 595 2.68 -5.17 14.98
C ASP A 595 2.87 -4.00 15.97
N ASP A 596 3.60 -2.96 15.56
CA ASP A 596 3.79 -1.72 16.31
C ASP A 596 2.97 -0.53 15.76
N ARG A 597 1.98 -0.81 14.91
CA ARG A 597 1.25 0.20 14.11
C ARG A 597 -0.20 0.39 14.51
N ASP A 598 -0.59 0.05 15.73
CA ASP A 598 -1.95 0.35 16.19
C ASP A 598 -2.27 1.85 16.05
N PHE A 599 -3.48 2.14 15.57
CA PHE A 599 -3.94 3.51 15.37
C PHE A 599 -5.44 3.68 15.55
N ALA A 600 -5.83 4.88 15.96
CA ALA A 600 -7.22 5.35 15.99
C ALA A 600 -7.42 6.42 14.93
N SER A 601 -8.63 6.49 14.37
CA SER A 601 -8.98 7.50 13.37
C SER A 601 -10.39 8.03 13.55
N VAL A 602 -10.56 9.28 13.11
CA VAL A 602 -11.86 9.93 12.95
C VAL A 602 -11.92 10.48 11.54
N SER A 603 -13.00 10.23 10.82
CA SER A 603 -13.22 10.85 9.51
C SER A 603 -14.64 11.39 9.39
N PHE A 604 -14.76 12.55 8.76
CA PHE A 604 -16.02 13.15 8.33
C PHE A 604 -16.00 13.20 6.81
N LYS A 605 -17.13 12.88 6.19
CA LYS A 605 -17.33 12.92 4.75
C LYS A 605 -18.66 13.60 4.42
N ALA A 606 -18.66 14.37 3.34
CA ALA A 606 -19.85 14.93 2.71
C ALA A 606 -19.87 14.59 1.21
N ASP A 607 -20.98 14.04 0.72
CA ASP A 607 -21.25 13.72 -0.68
C ASP A 607 -22.30 14.67 -1.25
N PHE A 608 -22.06 15.18 -2.47
CA PHE A 608 -22.95 16.09 -3.18
C PHE A 608 -22.64 16.21 -4.67
#